data_AF-A0A7S4B007-F1
#
_entry.id   AF-A0A7S4B007-F1
#
_cell.length_a   1.000
_cell.length_b   1.000
_cell.length_c   1.000
_cell.angle_alpha   90.00
_cell.angle_beta   90.00
_cell.angle_gamma   90.00
#
_symmetry.space_group_name_H-M   'P 1'
#
loop_
_entity.id
_entity.type
_entity.pdbx_description
1 polymer ?
#
loop_
_entity_poly.entity_id
_entity_poly.type
_entity_poly.pdbx_seq_one_letter_code
_entity_poly.pdbx_strand_id
1 'polypeptide(L)'
;MPYSHLSPIFFWRMGVWKPEWVLGENVLSACGRQVNVFGIAVCVSPKAWRMCQRDQVGQSKCDYVANVLAQFLDNDMDGFPDDSAVAARLHGYGSVMLVSLTEAFHDEFDIDFRKLVRFVQIISLRETIIGSCQVPSNRGATAGNRWDWSKYTSVPDSCNPRRDAAVEEIFHLITEAASDEFPHLWGRTFASRAGAAVRAANGNCGWGFSKNWSNPGLSQPACRGYFAYKDASCGIDCLVIEGIYWASLSYVGGFYTMELADFAADEWLMTAPDGNMTVLPPDSPNARTLQAGSPGLYELVKETTAHGHAWLPAVMPNGQYTVQPFKKPYIFRPASRDVQRTAPGFNSCPR
;
A
#
# COMPACT_ATOMS: atom_id res chain seq x y z
N MET A 1 4.90 36.06 -2.67
CA MET A 1 6.23 35.42 -2.80
C MET A 1 5.99 33.95 -3.04
N PRO A 2 6.16 33.41 -4.24
CA PRO A 2 5.99 31.97 -4.44
C PRO A 2 7.28 31.24 -4.06
N TYR A 3 7.10 30.09 -3.44
CA TYR A 3 8.12 29.21 -2.90
C TYR A 3 9.16 28.81 -3.97
N SER A 4 10.28 29.52 -4.00
CA SER A 4 11.49 29.14 -4.72
C SER A 4 12.56 28.73 -3.70
N HIS A 5 12.37 27.57 -3.08
CA HIS A 5 13.48 26.86 -2.48
C HIS A 5 13.45 25.45 -3.05
N LEU A 6 14.40 25.22 -3.94
CA LEU A 6 14.88 23.93 -4.38
C LEU A 6 14.75 22.92 -3.24
N SER A 7 14.00 21.83 -3.47
CA SER A 7 14.05 20.66 -2.59
C SER A 7 15.52 20.34 -2.33
N PRO A 8 15.96 20.17 -1.08
CA PRO A 8 17.30 19.67 -0.84
C PRO A 8 17.39 18.34 -1.58
N ILE A 9 18.37 18.23 -2.47
CA ILE A 9 18.70 16.97 -3.11
C ILE A 9 19.08 16.03 -1.97
N PHE A 10 18.16 15.21 -1.51
CA PHE A 10 18.42 14.18 -0.53
C PHE A 10 19.29 13.14 -1.21
N PHE A 11 20.61 13.25 -1.03
CA PHE A 11 21.54 12.21 -1.40
C PHE A 11 21.40 11.09 -0.37
N TRP A 12 20.67 10.02 -0.74
CA TRP A 12 20.63 8.81 0.04
C TRP A 12 22.04 8.20 0.08
N ARG A 13 22.53 7.92 1.28
CA ARG A 13 23.82 7.24 1.46
C ARG A 13 23.64 5.77 1.13
N MET A 14 24.59 5.20 0.39
CA MET A 14 24.62 3.76 0.12
C MET A 14 24.60 2.96 1.43
N GLY A 15 23.89 1.83 1.40
CA GLY A 15 23.72 0.93 2.54
C GLY A 15 22.33 1.00 3.17
N VAL A 16 22.18 0.30 4.30
CA VAL A 16 20.92 0.22 5.02
C VAL A 16 20.55 1.60 5.55
N TRP A 17 19.39 2.09 5.16
CA TRP A 17 18.90 3.36 5.65
C TRP A 17 18.33 3.23 7.07
N LYS A 18 18.62 4.24 7.88
CA LYS A 18 18.04 4.40 9.22
C LYS A 18 17.34 5.76 9.26
N PRO A 19 16.02 5.79 9.54
CA PRO A 19 15.28 7.05 9.66
C PRO A 19 15.85 7.94 10.75
N GLU A 20 16.10 9.20 10.42
CA GLU A 20 16.44 10.24 11.38
C GLU A 20 15.15 10.97 11.80
N TRP A 21 14.62 10.60 12.96
CA TRP A 21 13.38 11.17 13.49
C TRP A 21 13.63 12.54 14.13
N VAL A 22 13.04 13.58 13.55
CA VAL A 22 13.18 14.97 13.98
C VAL A 22 11.88 15.53 14.53
N LEU A 23 11.96 16.67 15.22
CA LEU A 23 10.76 17.44 15.56
C LEU A 23 10.14 17.98 14.26
N GLY A 24 8.80 18.00 14.21
CA GLY A 24 8.11 18.62 13.10
C GLY A 24 8.03 20.13 13.24
N GLU A 25 7.93 20.80 12.10
CA GLU A 25 7.74 22.25 12.01
C GLU A 25 6.37 22.58 11.42
N ASN A 26 5.87 23.80 11.65
CA ASN A 26 4.59 24.26 11.12
C ASN A 26 3.45 23.27 11.45
N VAL A 27 2.71 22.80 10.45
CA VAL A 27 1.63 21.81 10.62
C VAL A 27 2.12 20.49 11.23
N LEU A 28 3.37 20.10 10.99
CA LEU A 28 3.97 18.88 11.55
C LEU A 28 4.44 19.06 13.00
N SER A 29 4.34 20.26 13.59
CA SER A 29 4.63 20.46 15.02
C SER A 29 3.68 19.68 15.95
N ALA A 30 2.53 19.24 15.44
CA ALA A 30 1.63 18.33 16.14
C ALA A 30 2.14 16.88 16.21
N CYS A 31 3.15 16.51 15.41
CA CYS A 31 3.76 15.20 15.47
C CYS A 31 4.64 15.08 16.73
N GLY A 32 4.66 13.91 17.37
CA GLY A 32 5.67 13.59 18.36
C GLY A 32 7.07 13.62 17.73
N ARG A 33 7.21 12.96 16.57
CA ARG A 33 8.35 13.08 15.66
C ARG A 33 7.89 12.87 14.23
N GLN A 34 8.72 13.30 13.29
CA GLN A 34 8.53 13.03 11.88
C GLN A 34 9.83 12.67 11.19
N VAL A 35 9.72 12.01 10.05
CA VAL A 35 10.80 11.79 9.10
C VAL A 35 10.30 12.08 7.70
N ASN A 36 11.19 12.57 6.84
CA ASN A 36 10.89 12.79 5.44
C ASN A 36 11.38 11.59 4.61
N VAL A 37 10.49 11.05 3.78
CA VAL A 37 10.78 9.98 2.82
C VAL A 37 10.44 10.48 1.44
N PHE A 38 11.46 10.78 0.62
CA PHE A 38 11.30 11.29 -0.75
C PHE A 38 10.35 12.51 -0.88
N GLY A 39 10.32 13.39 0.13
CA GLY A 39 9.44 14.57 0.15
C GLY A 39 8.07 14.33 0.79
N ILE A 40 7.76 13.12 1.25
CA ILE A 40 6.54 12.75 1.98
C ILE A 40 6.86 12.71 3.47
N ALA A 41 6.02 13.33 4.30
CA ALA A 41 6.20 13.31 5.74
C ALA A 41 5.58 12.06 6.35
N VAL A 42 6.34 11.31 7.15
CA VAL A 42 5.81 10.30 8.08
C VAL A 42 5.78 10.95 9.45
N CYS A 43 4.57 11.20 9.96
CA CYS A 43 4.31 11.92 11.19
C CYS A 43 3.75 10.96 12.24
N VAL A 44 4.52 10.72 13.29
CA VAL A 44 4.15 9.83 14.39
C VAL A 44 3.49 10.66 15.49
N SER A 45 2.32 10.24 15.98
CA SER A 45 1.62 10.94 17.05
C SER A 45 2.48 11.02 18.32
N PRO A 46 2.29 12.01 19.21
CA PRO A 46 3.00 12.04 20.49
C PRO A 46 2.80 10.76 21.32
N LYS A 47 1.63 10.13 21.23
CA LYS A 47 1.30 8.89 21.95
C LYS A 47 1.99 7.67 21.35
N ALA A 48 1.97 7.54 20.02
CA ALA A 48 2.68 6.50 19.29
C ALA A 48 4.20 6.65 19.46
N TRP A 49 4.73 7.87 19.45
CA TRP A 49 6.16 8.13 19.61
C TRP A 49 6.68 7.69 20.98
N ARG A 50 5.92 7.93 22.06
CA ARG A 50 6.25 7.39 23.40
C ARG A 50 6.38 5.87 23.40
N MET A 51 5.56 5.17 22.59
CA MET A 51 5.68 3.73 22.42
C MET A 51 6.91 3.35 21.59
N CYS A 52 7.23 4.11 20.54
CA CYS A 52 8.45 3.88 19.76
C CYS A 52 9.73 4.07 20.58
N GLN A 53 9.72 4.95 21.57
CA GLN A 53 10.88 5.17 22.45
C GLN A 53 10.98 4.21 23.63
N ARG A 54 9.97 3.35 23.84
CA ARG A 54 9.91 2.50 25.04
C ARG A 54 10.99 1.42 25.04
N ASP A 55 11.23 0.81 23.88
CA ASP A 55 12.17 -0.28 23.70
C ASP A 55 12.55 -0.43 22.21
N GLN A 56 13.48 -1.34 21.92
CA GLN A 56 13.95 -1.60 20.55
C GLN A 56 12.84 -2.10 19.62
N VAL A 57 11.84 -2.83 20.13
CA VAL A 57 10.72 -3.32 19.32
C VAL A 57 9.83 -2.16 18.90
N GLY A 58 9.53 -1.26 19.83
CA GLY A 58 8.82 -0.01 19.56
C GLY A 58 9.55 0.83 18.51
N GLN A 59 10.86 1.06 18.67
CA GLN A 59 11.64 1.86 17.74
C GLN A 59 11.62 1.22 16.35
N SER A 60 11.80 -0.11 16.29
CA SER A 60 11.78 -0.85 15.03
C SER A 60 10.45 -0.70 14.29
N LYS A 61 9.32 -0.55 14.99
CA LYS A 61 8.01 -0.34 14.33
C LYS A 61 7.91 1.02 13.64
N CYS A 62 8.36 2.09 14.31
CA CYS A 62 8.41 3.41 13.69
C CYS A 62 9.34 3.37 12.46
N ASP A 63 10.56 2.85 12.62
CA ASP A 63 11.53 2.77 11.52
C ASP A 63 10.99 1.95 10.35
N TYR A 64 10.34 0.84 10.66
CA TYR A 64 9.74 -0.07 9.68
C TYR A 64 8.72 0.65 8.79
N VAL A 65 7.81 1.47 9.35
CA VAL A 65 6.82 2.24 8.57
C VAL A 65 7.52 3.14 7.54
N ALA A 66 8.56 3.87 7.97
CA ALA A 66 9.31 4.75 7.07
C ALA A 66 10.05 3.96 5.98
N ASN A 67 10.61 2.79 6.32
CA ASN A 67 11.28 1.92 5.36
C ASN A 67 10.32 1.29 4.34
N VAL A 68 9.11 0.88 4.75
CA VAL A 68 8.09 0.37 3.84
C VAL A 68 7.67 1.45 2.83
N LEU A 69 7.49 2.70 3.28
CA LEU A 69 7.21 3.82 2.37
C LEU A 69 8.36 4.05 1.39
N ALA A 70 9.61 3.99 1.87
CA ALA A 70 10.77 4.13 0.99
C ALA A 70 10.83 3.00 -0.06
N GLN A 71 10.61 1.74 0.36
CA GLN A 71 10.62 0.57 -0.53
C GLN A 71 9.48 0.57 -1.55
N PHE A 72 8.31 1.14 -1.23
CA PHE A 72 7.26 1.26 -2.23
C PHE A 72 7.51 2.40 -3.22
N LEU A 73 8.13 3.49 -2.80
CA LEU A 73 8.46 4.60 -3.69
C LEU A 73 9.68 4.29 -4.56
N ASP A 74 10.64 3.55 -4.03
CA ASP A 74 11.88 3.10 -4.67
C ASP A 74 12.08 1.60 -4.39
N ASN A 75 11.42 0.78 -5.21
CA ASN A 75 11.39 -0.67 -5.09
C ASN A 75 12.65 -1.33 -5.67
N ASP A 76 13.35 -0.66 -6.58
CA ASP A 76 14.63 -1.15 -7.12
C ASP A 76 15.87 -0.74 -6.27
N MET A 77 15.63 0.14 -5.29
CA MET A 77 16.52 0.65 -4.25
C MET A 77 17.73 1.42 -4.78
N ASP A 78 17.59 2.12 -5.91
CA ASP A 78 18.68 2.91 -6.49
C ASP A 78 18.85 4.31 -5.88
N GLY A 79 18.00 4.69 -4.92
CA GLY A 79 17.99 5.97 -4.24
C GLY A 79 17.07 7.00 -4.89
N PHE A 80 16.30 6.64 -5.92
CA PHE A 80 15.34 7.50 -6.60
C PHE A 80 13.95 6.85 -6.67
N PRO A 81 12.86 7.63 -6.56
CA PRO A 81 11.54 7.07 -6.77
C PRO A 81 11.36 6.48 -8.17
N ASP A 82 10.86 5.24 -8.26
CA ASP A 82 10.66 4.51 -9.51
C ASP A 82 9.68 5.23 -10.45
N ASP A 83 8.59 5.78 -9.89
CA ASP A 83 7.68 6.67 -10.59
C ASP A 83 7.77 8.09 -10.04
N SER A 84 8.71 8.86 -10.60
CA SER A 84 8.94 10.25 -10.19
C SER A 84 7.72 11.17 -10.35
N ALA A 85 6.77 10.86 -11.24
CA ALA A 85 5.54 11.64 -11.41
C ALA A 85 4.60 11.41 -10.22
N VAL A 86 4.41 10.14 -9.80
CA VAL A 86 3.63 9.79 -8.60
C VAL A 86 4.28 10.35 -7.33
N ALA A 87 5.61 10.27 -7.20
CA ALA A 87 6.32 10.85 -6.07
C ALA A 87 6.18 12.38 -6.02
N ALA A 88 6.34 13.07 -7.16
CA ALA A 88 6.12 14.51 -7.26
C ALA A 88 4.67 14.89 -6.94
N ARG A 89 3.71 14.04 -7.33
CA ARG A 89 2.29 14.22 -7.05
C ARG A 89 2.02 14.19 -5.56
N LEU A 90 2.52 13.19 -4.83
CA LEU A 90 2.46 13.08 -3.36
C LEU A 90 3.11 14.29 -2.68
N HIS A 91 4.33 14.66 -3.11
CA HIS A 91 5.03 15.80 -2.54
C HIS A 91 4.25 17.11 -2.75
N GLY A 92 3.75 17.36 -3.96
CA GLY A 92 2.98 18.57 -4.28
C GLY A 92 1.65 18.68 -3.54
N TYR A 93 1.13 17.57 -3.02
CA TYR A 93 -0.03 17.56 -2.14
C TYR A 93 0.29 17.86 -0.68
N GLY A 94 1.58 17.87 -0.32
CA GLY A 94 2.01 17.83 1.07
C GLY A 94 1.49 16.58 1.78
N SER A 95 1.42 15.45 1.08
CA SER A 95 0.88 14.21 1.63
C SER A 95 1.58 13.83 2.95
N VAL A 96 0.79 13.34 3.90
CA VAL A 96 1.29 12.93 5.22
C VAL A 96 0.85 11.51 5.53
N MET A 97 1.80 10.66 5.88
CA MET A 97 1.55 9.37 6.52
C MET A 97 1.46 9.58 8.03
N LEU A 98 0.27 9.44 8.61
CA LEU A 98 0.04 9.62 10.03
C LEU A 98 0.14 8.27 10.74
N VAL A 99 0.97 8.18 11.76
CA VAL A 99 1.15 6.96 12.56
C VAL A 99 0.57 7.23 13.95
N SER A 100 -0.62 6.69 14.21
CA SER A 100 -1.26 6.69 15.52
C SER A 100 -0.93 5.41 16.28
N LEU A 101 -1.14 5.39 17.59
CA LEU A 101 -0.95 4.18 18.37
C LEU A 101 -2.04 3.15 18.06
N THR A 102 -3.26 3.64 17.80
CA THR A 102 -4.45 2.83 17.49
C THR A 102 -5.22 3.44 16.32
N GLU A 103 -6.18 2.72 15.76
CA GLU A 103 -7.10 3.23 14.73
C GLU A 103 -7.96 4.43 15.20
N ALA A 104 -8.08 4.64 16.51
CA ALA A 104 -8.70 5.82 17.13
C ALA A 104 -7.83 7.08 16.99
N PHE A 105 -7.41 7.40 15.76
CA PHE A 105 -6.50 8.50 15.43
C PHE A 105 -7.01 9.88 15.90
N HIS A 106 -8.33 10.10 15.85
CA HIS A 106 -8.94 11.38 16.21
C HIS A 106 -8.69 11.77 17.68
N ASP A 107 -8.35 10.80 18.54
CA ASP A 107 -8.02 11.03 19.95
C ASP A 107 -6.52 11.34 20.16
N GLU A 108 -5.70 11.31 19.10
CA GLU A 108 -4.24 11.42 19.19
C GLU A 108 -3.65 12.70 18.59
N PHE A 109 -4.42 13.43 17.79
CA PHE A 109 -4.01 14.68 17.18
C PHE A 109 -5.06 15.77 17.38
N ASP A 110 -4.64 16.91 17.93
CA ASP A 110 -5.49 18.09 18.13
C ASP A 110 -5.73 18.90 16.83
N ILE A 111 -5.12 18.48 15.73
CA ILE A 111 -5.25 19.11 14.41
C ILE A 111 -5.93 18.14 13.45
N ASP A 112 -6.91 18.65 12.72
CA ASP A 112 -7.51 17.95 11.59
C ASP A 112 -6.65 18.14 10.33
N PHE A 113 -5.64 17.28 10.15
CA PHE A 113 -4.74 17.29 8.99
C PHE A 113 -5.48 17.27 7.64
N ARG A 114 -6.69 16.68 7.59
CA ARG A 114 -7.51 16.59 6.39
C ARG A 114 -7.96 17.95 5.85
N LYS A 115 -7.99 18.98 6.70
CA LYS A 115 -8.29 20.36 6.29
C LYS A 115 -7.08 21.08 5.68
N LEU A 116 -5.89 20.51 5.86
CA LEU A 116 -4.63 21.19 5.58
C LEU A 116 -3.87 20.56 4.41
N VAL A 117 -3.97 19.24 4.24
CA VAL A 117 -3.31 18.50 3.17
C VAL A 117 -4.34 17.69 2.39
N ARG A 118 -4.04 17.42 1.11
CA ARG A 118 -5.01 16.72 0.26
C ARG A 118 -5.12 15.24 0.60
N PHE A 119 -4.02 14.61 0.99
CA PHE A 119 -3.99 13.18 1.29
C PHE A 119 -3.34 12.93 2.64
N VAL A 120 -4.09 12.20 3.46
CA VAL A 120 -3.67 11.71 4.76
C VAL A 120 -4.03 10.24 4.77
N GLN A 121 -3.04 9.38 4.99
CA GLN A 121 -3.28 7.98 5.30
C GLN A 121 -2.80 7.68 6.71
N ILE A 122 -3.55 6.85 7.42
CA ILE A 122 -3.37 6.62 8.85
C ILE A 122 -2.98 5.16 9.07
N ILE A 123 -1.87 4.93 9.77
CA ILE A 123 -1.47 3.61 10.27
C ILE A 123 -1.64 3.55 11.77
N SER A 124 -2.25 2.45 12.22
CA SER A 124 -2.18 1.98 13.60
C SER A 124 -0.85 1.28 13.86
N LEU A 125 0.01 1.85 14.71
CA LEU A 125 1.30 1.27 15.10
C LEU A 125 1.14 -0.11 15.78
N ARG A 126 -0.02 -0.38 16.40
CA ARG A 126 -0.33 -1.69 16.97
C ARG A 126 -0.52 -2.77 15.92
N GLU A 127 -0.95 -2.39 14.72
CA GLU A 127 -1.21 -3.30 13.60
C GLU A 127 -0.08 -3.27 12.56
N THR A 128 0.98 -2.51 12.81
CA THR A 128 2.26 -2.71 12.14
C THR A 128 2.88 -4.04 12.61
N ILE A 129 2.99 -4.99 11.70
CA ILE A 129 3.49 -6.35 11.95
C ILE A 129 4.83 -6.57 11.25
N ILE A 130 5.92 -6.27 11.96
CA ILE A 130 7.28 -6.59 11.50
C ILE A 130 7.42 -8.10 11.37
N GLY A 131 8.07 -8.56 10.30
CA GLY A 131 8.30 -10.00 10.09
C GLY A 131 7.05 -10.76 9.66
N SER A 132 6.03 -10.08 9.12
CA SER A 132 4.83 -10.73 8.59
C SER A 132 5.15 -11.75 7.49
N CYS A 133 4.42 -12.85 7.46
CA CYS A 133 4.45 -13.86 6.39
C CYS A 133 3.85 -13.36 5.08
N GLN A 134 3.28 -12.14 5.05
CA GLN A 134 2.97 -11.47 3.78
C GLN A 134 4.22 -11.29 2.92
N VAL A 135 5.40 -11.11 3.53
CA VAL A 135 6.67 -10.98 2.80
C VAL A 135 7.20 -12.39 2.49
N PRO A 136 7.35 -12.78 1.21
CA PRO A 136 7.80 -14.14 0.84
C PRO A 136 9.13 -14.54 1.49
N SER A 137 10.09 -13.62 1.60
CA SER A 137 11.40 -13.90 2.23
C SER A 137 11.30 -14.22 3.71
N ASN A 138 10.30 -13.71 4.44
CA ASN A 138 10.14 -13.99 5.87
C ASN A 138 9.68 -15.43 6.13
N ARG A 139 8.95 -16.01 5.17
CA ARG A 139 8.51 -17.42 5.21
C ARG A 139 9.45 -18.38 4.47
N GLY A 140 10.63 -17.91 4.04
CA GLY A 140 11.67 -18.72 3.41
C GLY A 140 11.58 -18.85 1.88
N ALA A 141 10.62 -18.18 1.24
CA ALA A 141 10.47 -18.18 -0.21
C ALA A 141 11.34 -17.11 -0.88
N THR A 142 11.68 -17.30 -2.15
CA THR A 142 12.50 -16.33 -2.89
C THR A 142 11.72 -15.03 -3.11
N ALA A 143 12.29 -13.88 -2.73
CA ALA A 143 11.69 -12.57 -3.02
C ALA A 143 11.73 -12.27 -4.53
N GLY A 144 10.63 -11.75 -5.09
CA GLY A 144 10.55 -11.34 -6.50
C GLY A 144 10.56 -12.47 -7.54
N ASN A 145 10.76 -13.72 -7.14
CA ASN A 145 10.71 -14.88 -8.03
C ASN A 145 9.83 -15.99 -7.43
N ARG A 146 8.79 -16.39 -8.15
CA ARG A 146 7.68 -17.23 -7.65
C ARG A 146 7.93 -18.73 -7.69
N TRP A 147 9.04 -19.16 -8.28
CA TRP A 147 9.33 -20.57 -8.60
C TRP A 147 9.23 -21.53 -7.39
N ASP A 148 9.47 -21.03 -6.18
CA ASP A 148 9.44 -21.81 -4.94
C ASP A 148 8.27 -21.46 -4.00
N TRP A 149 7.44 -20.47 -4.32
CA TRP A 149 6.42 -19.96 -3.39
C TRP A 149 5.41 -21.02 -2.96
N SER A 150 5.06 -21.96 -3.84
CA SER A 150 4.13 -23.06 -3.54
C SER A 150 4.64 -24.03 -2.47
N LYS A 151 5.95 -24.01 -2.15
CA LYS A 151 6.54 -24.78 -1.05
C LYS A 151 6.33 -24.13 0.32
N TYR A 152 5.96 -22.84 0.35
CA TYR A 152 5.92 -22.00 1.54
C TYR A 152 4.53 -21.37 1.75
N THR A 153 3.47 -22.15 1.50
CA THR A 153 2.08 -21.69 1.67
C THR A 153 1.55 -21.85 3.09
N SER A 154 2.18 -22.70 3.92
CA SER A 154 1.92 -22.77 5.36
C SER A 154 2.75 -21.73 6.11
N VAL A 155 2.23 -21.14 7.19
CA VAL A 155 3.02 -20.24 8.04
C VAL A 155 4.06 -21.00 8.86
N PRO A 156 5.37 -20.72 8.69
CA PRO A 156 6.42 -21.24 9.56
C PRO A 156 6.55 -20.43 10.85
N ASP A 157 7.24 -20.98 11.85
CA ASP A 157 7.56 -20.28 13.11
C ASP A 157 8.43 -19.01 12.91
N SER A 158 9.06 -18.86 11.74
CA SER A 158 9.98 -17.76 11.43
C SER A 158 9.30 -16.44 11.06
N CYS A 159 7.98 -16.42 10.86
CA CYS A 159 7.26 -15.20 10.51
C CYS A 159 5.89 -15.11 11.19
N ASN A 160 5.34 -13.90 11.22
CA ASN A 160 4.04 -13.64 11.84
C ASN A 160 2.90 -13.89 10.83
N PRO A 161 1.89 -14.74 11.13
CA PRO A 161 0.80 -15.03 10.19
C PRO A 161 -0.11 -13.83 9.89
N ARG A 162 -0.04 -12.76 10.70
CA ARG A 162 -0.95 -11.62 10.59
C ARG A 162 -0.57 -10.71 9.42
N ARG A 163 -1.60 -10.15 8.76
CA ARG A 163 -1.47 -9.00 7.86
C ARG A 163 -0.81 -7.82 8.60
N ASP A 164 0.11 -7.17 7.93
CA ASP A 164 0.73 -5.92 8.31
C ASP A 164 -0.04 -4.72 7.73
N ALA A 165 -0.68 -3.95 8.62
CA ALA A 165 -1.44 -2.77 8.21
C ALA A 165 -0.56 -1.68 7.58
N ALA A 166 0.73 -1.60 7.94
CA ALA A 166 1.60 -0.56 7.38
C ALA A 166 1.76 -0.71 5.85
N VAL A 167 1.85 -1.95 5.36
CA VAL A 167 1.95 -2.23 3.92
C VAL A 167 0.71 -1.72 3.19
N GLU A 168 -0.48 -1.94 3.74
CA GLU A 168 -1.73 -1.53 3.13
C GLU A 168 -1.90 -0.03 3.05
N GLU A 169 -1.81 0.66 4.19
CA GLU A 169 -2.15 2.08 4.25
C GLU A 169 -1.13 2.95 3.50
N ILE A 170 0.13 2.51 3.46
CA ILE A 170 1.15 3.15 2.61
C ILE A 170 0.82 2.91 1.14
N PHE A 171 0.43 1.70 0.77
CA PHE A 171 0.06 1.39 -0.60
C PHE A 171 -1.17 2.17 -1.05
N HIS A 172 -2.17 2.35 -0.18
CA HIS A 172 -3.33 3.21 -0.41
C HIS A 172 -2.91 4.66 -0.70
N LEU A 173 -2.00 5.23 0.09
CA LEU A 173 -1.49 6.59 -0.11
C LEU A 173 -0.90 6.77 -1.51
N ILE A 174 -0.08 5.82 -1.94
CA ILE A 174 0.58 5.86 -3.26
C ILE A 174 -0.44 5.63 -4.39
N THR A 175 -1.37 4.71 -4.19
CA THR A 175 -2.45 4.41 -5.16
C THR A 175 -3.32 5.64 -5.43
N GLU A 176 -3.61 6.45 -4.41
CA GLU A 176 -4.36 7.70 -4.60
C GLU A 176 -3.63 8.69 -5.50
N ALA A 177 -2.32 8.86 -5.31
CA ALA A 177 -1.51 9.71 -6.17
C ALA A 177 -1.41 9.16 -7.60
N ALA A 178 -1.21 7.84 -7.76
CA ALA A 178 -1.21 7.19 -9.08
C ALA A 178 -2.56 7.29 -9.80
N SER A 179 -3.66 7.25 -9.04
CA SER A 179 -5.02 7.43 -9.56
C SER A 179 -5.25 8.82 -10.13
N ASP A 180 -4.70 9.85 -9.48
CA ASP A 180 -4.80 11.23 -9.94
C ASP A 180 -3.82 11.54 -11.09
N GLU A 181 -2.64 10.91 -11.11
CA GLU A 181 -1.64 11.10 -12.17
C GLU A 181 -2.01 10.35 -13.47
N PHE A 182 -2.55 9.13 -13.35
CA PHE A 182 -2.91 8.27 -14.47
C PHE A 182 -4.39 7.84 -14.42
N PRO A 183 -5.35 8.78 -14.50
CA PRO A 183 -6.77 8.51 -14.25
C PRO A 183 -7.40 7.50 -15.21
N HIS A 184 -6.88 7.38 -16.44
CA HIS A 184 -7.34 6.37 -17.39
C HIS A 184 -6.97 4.95 -16.96
N LEU A 185 -5.80 4.76 -16.34
CA LEU A 185 -5.34 3.45 -15.87
C LEU A 185 -5.89 3.14 -14.49
N TRP A 186 -5.70 4.05 -13.53
CA TRP A 186 -5.86 3.79 -12.09
C TRP A 186 -6.94 4.62 -11.43
N GLY A 187 -7.67 5.47 -12.17
CA GLY A 187 -8.68 6.35 -11.58
C GLY A 187 -9.68 5.60 -10.69
N ARG A 188 -10.07 6.21 -9.58
CA ARG A 188 -10.92 5.66 -8.51
C ARG A 188 -12.41 5.56 -8.92
N THR A 189 -12.67 5.07 -10.12
CA THR A 189 -14.00 4.93 -10.71
C THR A 189 -14.04 3.69 -11.57
N PHE A 190 -15.22 3.14 -11.84
CA PHE A 190 -15.37 2.02 -12.77
C PHE A 190 -15.13 2.36 -14.25
N ALA A 191 -14.81 3.62 -14.58
CA ALA A 191 -14.45 4.03 -15.93
C ALA A 191 -12.95 3.88 -16.21
N SER A 192 -12.10 3.79 -15.19
CA SER A 192 -10.68 3.48 -15.38
C SER A 192 -10.47 2.01 -15.74
N ARG A 193 -9.31 1.67 -16.29
CA ARG A 193 -8.97 0.28 -16.61
C ARG A 193 -8.95 -0.60 -15.36
N ALA A 194 -8.36 -0.11 -14.26
CA ALA A 194 -8.34 -0.81 -12.98
C ALA A 194 -9.74 -0.96 -12.40
N GLY A 195 -10.51 0.13 -12.32
CA GLY A 195 -11.86 0.08 -11.74
C GLY A 195 -12.83 -0.78 -12.55
N ALA A 196 -12.73 -0.79 -13.88
CA ALA A 196 -13.50 -1.69 -14.71
C ALA A 196 -13.17 -3.17 -14.40
N ALA A 197 -11.89 -3.50 -14.18
CA ALA A 197 -11.45 -4.84 -13.83
C ALA A 197 -11.85 -5.23 -12.39
N VAL A 198 -11.83 -4.29 -11.43
CA VAL A 198 -12.37 -4.48 -10.08
C VAL A 198 -13.88 -4.80 -10.13
N ARG A 199 -14.66 -4.02 -10.88
CA ARG A 199 -16.09 -4.28 -11.07
C ARG A 199 -16.35 -5.64 -11.72
N ALA A 200 -15.54 -6.02 -12.71
CA ALA A 200 -15.66 -7.31 -13.37
C ALA A 200 -15.38 -8.47 -12.40
N ALA A 201 -14.36 -8.34 -11.55
CA ALA A 201 -14.02 -9.34 -10.54
C ALA A 201 -15.14 -9.54 -9.50
N ASN A 202 -15.97 -8.52 -9.24
CA ASN A 202 -17.13 -8.65 -8.35
C ASN A 202 -18.28 -9.45 -8.93
N GLY A 203 -18.48 -9.41 -10.25
CA GLY A 203 -19.59 -10.09 -10.89
C GLY A 203 -20.94 -9.62 -10.33
N ASN A 204 -21.60 -10.48 -9.55
CA ASN A 204 -22.94 -10.25 -9.00
C ASN A 204 -22.99 -10.30 -7.45
N CYS A 205 -21.85 -10.15 -6.79
CA CYS A 205 -21.74 -10.30 -5.34
C CYS A 205 -22.22 -9.08 -4.55
N GLY A 206 -22.62 -8.00 -5.23
CA GLY A 206 -23.09 -6.78 -4.58
C GLY A 206 -21.96 -6.07 -3.83
N TRP A 207 -22.34 -5.07 -3.04
CA TRP A 207 -21.41 -4.20 -2.33
C TRP A 207 -21.92 -3.82 -0.96
N GLY A 208 -21.00 -3.62 -0.01
CA GLY A 208 -21.32 -3.14 1.34
C GLY A 208 -22.15 -1.86 1.32
N PHE A 209 -21.70 -0.85 0.56
CA PHE A 209 -22.39 0.46 0.46
C PHE A 209 -23.82 0.37 -0.08
N SER A 210 -24.11 -0.67 -0.87
CA SER A 210 -25.45 -0.94 -1.43
C SER A 210 -26.30 -1.83 -0.53
N LYS A 211 -25.76 -2.30 0.61
CA LYS A 211 -26.40 -3.22 1.57
C LYS A 211 -26.92 -4.51 0.92
N ASN A 212 -26.30 -4.92 -0.18
CA ASN A 212 -26.63 -6.16 -0.91
C ASN A 212 -25.40 -7.05 -1.11
N TRP A 213 -24.34 -6.82 -0.33
CA TRP A 213 -23.12 -7.62 -0.32
C TRP A 213 -23.44 -9.09 -0.03
N SER A 214 -22.73 -9.96 -0.74
CA SER A 214 -22.77 -11.40 -0.60
C SER A 214 -21.34 -11.93 -0.56
N ASN A 215 -21.06 -12.80 0.42
CA ASN A 215 -19.74 -13.37 0.63
C ASN A 215 -19.32 -14.23 -0.59
N PRO A 216 -18.24 -13.84 -1.32
CA PRO A 216 -17.73 -14.59 -2.46
C PRO A 216 -17.09 -15.92 -2.09
N GLY A 217 -16.60 -16.07 -0.85
CA GLY A 217 -15.96 -17.28 -0.34
C GLY A 217 -16.89 -18.45 -0.11
N LEU A 218 -18.21 -18.22 -0.01
CA LEU A 218 -19.19 -19.26 0.29
C LEU A 218 -19.82 -19.85 -0.97
N SER A 219 -20.11 -21.14 -0.93
CA SER A 219 -20.93 -21.86 -1.92
C SER A 219 -22.41 -21.44 -1.83
N GLN A 220 -22.72 -20.17 -2.10
CA GLN A 220 -24.11 -19.70 -2.22
C GLN A 220 -24.43 -19.41 -3.69
N PRO A 221 -25.62 -19.81 -4.18
CA PRO A 221 -25.96 -19.67 -5.61
C PRO A 221 -26.08 -18.21 -6.08
N ALA A 222 -26.04 -17.24 -5.16
CA ALA A 222 -26.21 -15.83 -5.43
C ALA A 222 -24.93 -15.13 -5.92
N CYS A 223 -23.73 -15.50 -5.45
CA CYS A 223 -22.49 -14.78 -5.78
C CYS A 223 -21.50 -15.69 -6.54
N ARG A 224 -21.07 -15.21 -7.71
CA ARG A 224 -20.16 -15.92 -8.64
C ARG A 224 -18.86 -15.17 -8.90
N GLY A 225 -18.69 -14.02 -8.25
CA GLY A 225 -17.49 -13.21 -8.33
C GLY A 225 -16.38 -13.69 -7.40
N TYR A 226 -15.27 -12.99 -7.48
CA TYR A 226 -14.02 -13.31 -6.78
C TYR A 226 -13.55 -12.17 -5.87
N PHE A 227 -14.24 -11.02 -5.93
CA PHE A 227 -14.01 -9.86 -5.07
C PHE A 227 -15.31 -9.19 -4.64
N ALA A 228 -15.55 -9.01 -3.34
CA ALA A 228 -16.65 -8.17 -2.86
C ALA A 228 -16.29 -7.56 -1.51
N TYR A 229 -16.27 -6.23 -1.43
CA TYR A 229 -15.90 -5.54 -0.21
C TYR A 229 -17.13 -5.31 0.68
N LYS A 230 -17.03 -5.65 1.96
CA LYS A 230 -18.18 -5.70 2.87
C LYS A 230 -18.50 -4.38 3.56
N ASP A 231 -17.53 -3.46 3.65
CA ASP A 231 -17.73 -2.20 4.37
C ASP A 231 -18.81 -1.34 3.70
N ALA A 232 -19.82 -0.96 4.49
CA ALA A 232 -20.92 -0.10 4.07
C ALA A 232 -20.54 1.37 3.91
N SER A 233 -19.42 1.80 4.49
CA SER A 233 -18.90 3.16 4.37
C SER A 233 -18.06 3.38 3.11
N CYS A 234 -17.57 2.28 2.50
CA CYS A 234 -16.67 2.29 1.36
C CYS A 234 -17.42 2.50 0.03
N GLY A 235 -17.31 3.70 -0.55
CA GLY A 235 -17.82 4.04 -1.88
C GLY A 235 -16.99 3.46 -3.02
N ILE A 236 -17.40 3.73 -4.28
CA ILE A 236 -16.72 3.21 -5.48
C ILE A 236 -15.22 3.57 -5.50
N ASP A 237 -14.88 4.76 -5.04
CA ASP A 237 -13.51 5.24 -4.98
C ASP A 237 -12.63 4.39 -4.05
N CYS A 238 -13.11 4.13 -2.84
CA CYS A 238 -12.49 3.22 -1.87
C CYS A 238 -12.37 1.80 -2.44
N LEU A 239 -13.44 1.26 -3.03
CA LEU A 239 -13.45 -0.10 -3.59
C LEU A 239 -12.40 -0.33 -4.67
N VAL A 240 -12.17 0.69 -5.51
CA VAL A 240 -11.17 0.60 -6.56
C VAL A 240 -9.77 0.62 -5.98
N ILE A 241 -9.51 1.45 -4.96
CA ILE A 241 -8.22 1.45 -4.22
C ILE A 241 -7.96 0.07 -3.60
N GLU A 242 -8.94 -0.47 -2.87
CA GLU A 242 -8.88 -1.80 -2.27
C GLU A 242 -8.57 -2.87 -3.31
N GLY A 243 -9.35 -2.92 -4.39
CA GLY A 243 -9.15 -3.92 -5.44
C GLY A 243 -7.76 -3.84 -6.11
N ILE A 244 -7.18 -2.64 -6.24
CA ILE A 244 -5.81 -2.45 -6.73
C ILE A 244 -4.79 -2.97 -5.71
N TYR A 245 -4.98 -2.67 -4.42
CA TYR A 245 -4.15 -3.19 -3.32
C TYR A 245 -4.17 -4.73 -3.28
N TRP A 246 -5.36 -5.33 -3.24
CA TRP A 246 -5.52 -6.78 -3.21
C TRP A 246 -4.86 -7.46 -4.41
N ALA A 247 -5.04 -6.92 -5.61
CA ALA A 247 -4.40 -7.44 -6.83
C ALA A 247 -2.88 -7.32 -6.78
N SER A 248 -2.36 -6.15 -6.41
CA SER A 248 -0.93 -5.86 -6.42
C SER A 248 -0.19 -6.75 -5.43
N LEU A 249 -0.69 -6.84 -4.19
CA LEU A 249 -0.09 -7.70 -3.18
C LEU A 249 -0.27 -9.19 -3.51
N SER A 250 -1.40 -9.61 -4.09
CA SER A 250 -1.54 -10.99 -4.56
C SER A 250 -0.47 -11.33 -5.58
N TYR A 251 -0.20 -10.43 -6.55
CA TYR A 251 0.84 -10.60 -7.55
C TYR A 251 2.24 -10.74 -6.92
N VAL A 252 2.60 -9.91 -5.95
CA VAL A 252 3.92 -10.00 -5.27
C VAL A 252 3.95 -10.99 -4.10
N GLY A 253 2.91 -11.81 -3.91
CA GLY A 253 2.90 -12.94 -2.96
C GLY A 253 2.45 -12.61 -1.54
N GLY A 254 1.98 -11.38 -1.34
CA GLY A 254 1.47 -10.80 -0.11
C GLY A 254 0.32 -11.55 0.54
N PHE A 255 -0.46 -12.32 -0.24
CA PHE A 255 -1.57 -13.13 0.25
C PHE A 255 -1.39 -14.63 0.01
N TYR A 256 -0.21 -15.06 -0.44
CA TYR A 256 0.02 -16.44 -0.84
C TYR A 256 0.46 -17.34 0.33
N THR A 257 -0.30 -17.30 1.43
CA THR A 257 -0.29 -18.31 2.50
C THR A 257 -1.73 -18.72 2.81
N MET A 258 -1.93 -19.88 3.44
CA MET A 258 -3.24 -20.36 3.86
C MET A 258 -3.92 -19.35 4.79
N GLU A 259 -3.22 -18.85 5.81
CA GLU A 259 -3.74 -17.98 6.84
C GLU A 259 -4.16 -16.60 6.29
N LEU A 260 -3.39 -16.06 5.34
CA LEU A 260 -3.70 -14.78 4.71
C LEU A 260 -4.79 -14.93 3.64
N ALA A 261 -4.84 -16.07 2.95
CA ALA A 261 -5.92 -16.38 2.02
C ALA A 261 -7.24 -16.62 2.76
N ASP A 262 -7.22 -17.28 3.92
CA ASP A 262 -8.38 -17.47 4.80
C ASP A 262 -8.85 -16.13 5.39
N PHE A 263 -7.92 -15.28 5.82
CA PHE A 263 -8.23 -13.91 6.26
C PHE A 263 -8.95 -13.11 5.18
N ALA A 264 -8.54 -13.27 3.92
CA ALA A 264 -9.13 -12.56 2.79
C ALA A 264 -10.41 -13.22 2.24
N ALA A 265 -10.75 -14.45 2.66
CA ALA A 265 -11.69 -15.30 1.92
C ALA A 265 -13.14 -14.78 1.86
N ASP A 266 -13.53 -13.90 2.79
CA ASP A 266 -14.84 -13.25 2.74
C ASP A 266 -14.89 -12.04 1.79
N GLU A 267 -13.77 -11.60 1.24
CA GLU A 267 -13.73 -10.43 0.35
C GLU A 267 -12.96 -10.66 -0.94
N TRP A 268 -11.83 -11.37 -0.92
CA TRP A 268 -10.91 -11.55 -2.03
C TRP A 268 -10.41 -12.99 -2.16
N LEU A 269 -10.63 -13.58 -3.34
CA LEU A 269 -10.37 -15.00 -3.61
C LEU A 269 -9.32 -15.24 -4.72
N MET A 270 -8.55 -14.22 -5.03
CA MET A 270 -7.55 -14.23 -6.11
C MET A 270 -6.13 -14.07 -5.55
N THR A 271 -5.82 -14.81 -4.50
CA THR A 271 -4.57 -14.65 -3.71
C THR A 271 -3.34 -15.25 -4.38
N ALA A 272 -3.54 -16.20 -5.30
CA ALA A 272 -2.49 -16.82 -6.10
C ALA A 272 -2.24 -16.00 -7.39
N PRO A 273 -1.00 -15.59 -7.71
CA PRO A 273 -0.71 -14.76 -8.86
C PRO A 273 -1.20 -15.29 -10.22
N ASP A 274 -0.81 -16.50 -10.62
CA ASP A 274 -0.98 -16.98 -11.99
C ASP A 274 -1.25 -18.50 -12.07
N GLY A 275 -1.60 -18.96 -13.26
CA GLY A 275 -2.06 -20.33 -13.51
C GLY A 275 -1.06 -21.45 -13.20
N ASN A 276 0.21 -21.13 -12.92
CA ASN A 276 1.21 -22.14 -12.52
C ASN A 276 1.22 -22.39 -11.01
N MET A 277 0.37 -21.69 -10.26
CA MET A 277 0.35 -21.71 -8.80
C MET A 277 -0.92 -22.40 -8.29
N THR A 278 -0.78 -23.14 -7.20
CA THR A 278 -1.93 -23.71 -6.49
C THR A 278 -2.83 -22.59 -6.00
N VAL A 279 -4.14 -22.71 -6.23
CA VAL A 279 -5.15 -21.75 -5.78
C VAL A 279 -5.34 -21.83 -4.27
N LEU A 280 -5.47 -20.66 -3.60
CA LEU A 280 -5.74 -20.53 -2.17
C LEU A 280 -6.94 -19.58 -1.92
N PRO A 281 -7.77 -19.81 -0.89
CA PRO A 281 -7.81 -21.05 -0.10
C PRO A 281 -8.42 -22.20 -0.93
N PRO A 282 -7.93 -23.45 -0.77
CA PRO A 282 -8.31 -24.57 -1.63
C PRO A 282 -9.78 -24.99 -1.51
N ASP A 283 -10.42 -24.70 -0.38
CA ASP A 283 -11.79 -25.12 -0.08
C ASP A 283 -12.85 -24.11 -0.55
N SER A 284 -12.44 -22.95 -1.08
CA SER A 284 -13.39 -21.96 -1.58
C SER A 284 -13.79 -22.27 -3.04
N PRO A 285 -15.09 -22.38 -3.36
CA PRO A 285 -15.57 -22.73 -4.71
C PRO A 285 -15.22 -21.68 -5.77
N ASN A 286 -15.10 -20.42 -5.33
CA ASN A 286 -14.84 -19.28 -6.19
C ASN A 286 -13.35 -18.90 -6.20
N ALA A 287 -12.48 -19.54 -5.41
CA ALA A 287 -11.06 -19.25 -5.44
C ALA A 287 -10.46 -19.54 -6.82
N ARG A 288 -9.68 -18.59 -7.32
CA ARG A 288 -9.00 -18.62 -8.62
C ARG A 288 -7.63 -17.98 -8.48
N THR A 289 -6.78 -18.13 -9.48
CA THR A 289 -5.58 -17.28 -9.58
C THR A 289 -6.00 -15.88 -10.02
N LEU A 290 -5.24 -14.84 -9.69
CA LEU A 290 -5.47 -13.47 -10.15
C LEU A 290 -5.54 -13.41 -11.69
N GLN A 291 -4.64 -14.12 -12.37
CA GLN A 291 -4.68 -14.24 -13.83
C GLN A 291 -6.00 -14.79 -14.36
N ALA A 292 -6.59 -15.81 -13.71
CA ALA A 292 -7.83 -16.43 -14.15
C ALA A 292 -9.09 -15.66 -13.71
N GLY A 293 -9.12 -15.16 -12.48
CA GLY A 293 -10.28 -14.48 -11.90
C GLY A 293 -10.41 -13.02 -12.36
N SER A 294 -9.29 -12.33 -12.57
CA SER A 294 -9.28 -10.97 -13.12
C SER A 294 -8.08 -10.76 -14.04
N PRO A 295 -8.14 -11.25 -15.30
CA PRO A 295 -7.09 -11.00 -16.29
C PRO A 295 -6.79 -9.51 -16.46
N GLY A 296 -7.80 -8.65 -16.32
CA GLY A 296 -7.64 -7.20 -16.40
C GLY A 296 -6.75 -6.62 -15.30
N LEU A 297 -6.94 -7.04 -14.04
CA LEU A 297 -6.08 -6.63 -12.93
C LEU A 297 -4.70 -7.27 -13.05
N TYR A 298 -4.63 -8.56 -13.40
CA TYR A 298 -3.37 -9.26 -13.61
C TYR A 298 -2.46 -8.54 -14.63
N GLU A 299 -3.01 -8.19 -15.80
CA GLU A 299 -2.26 -7.49 -16.85
C GLU A 299 -1.81 -6.09 -16.44
N LEU A 300 -2.51 -5.46 -15.49
CA LEU A 300 -2.16 -4.15 -14.96
C LEU A 300 -1.04 -4.25 -13.92
N VAL A 301 -1.19 -5.13 -12.93
CA VAL A 301 -0.26 -5.22 -11.79
C VAL A 301 1.01 -5.99 -12.11
N LYS A 302 1.04 -6.72 -13.24
CA LYS A 302 2.25 -7.46 -13.65
C LYS A 302 3.37 -6.61 -14.20
N GLU A 303 3.01 -5.45 -14.73
CA GLU A 303 3.95 -4.46 -15.25
C GLU A 303 4.33 -3.50 -14.13
N THR A 304 5.63 -3.34 -13.87
CA THR A 304 6.15 -2.56 -12.74
C THR A 304 7.27 -1.61 -13.17
N THR A 305 7.47 -1.41 -14.48
CA THR A 305 8.58 -0.60 -15.01
C THR A 305 8.13 0.37 -16.10
N ALA A 306 7.03 0.07 -16.80
CA ALA A 306 6.48 0.96 -17.81
C ALA A 306 5.93 2.26 -17.20
N HIS A 307 5.90 3.31 -18.01
CA HIS A 307 5.26 4.58 -17.63
C HIS A 307 3.80 4.35 -17.22
N GLY A 308 3.40 4.88 -16.06
CA GLY A 308 2.08 4.65 -15.49
C GLY A 308 1.99 3.41 -14.59
N HIS A 309 3.02 2.57 -14.54
CA HIS A 309 3.05 1.32 -13.79
C HIS A 309 4.24 1.22 -12.83
N ALA A 310 5.27 2.05 -12.99
CA ALA A 310 6.51 2.00 -12.21
C ALA A 310 6.32 2.22 -10.70
N TRP A 311 5.17 2.74 -10.26
CA TRP A 311 4.82 2.89 -8.84
C TRP A 311 4.40 1.57 -8.17
N LEU A 312 4.13 0.52 -8.95
CA LEU A 312 3.72 -0.79 -8.43
C LEU A 312 4.94 -1.57 -7.91
N PRO A 313 4.79 -2.33 -6.82
CA PRO A 313 5.87 -3.15 -6.29
C PRO A 313 6.19 -4.30 -7.25
N ALA A 314 7.48 -4.52 -7.51
CA ALA A 314 7.95 -5.80 -8.07
C ALA A 314 8.27 -6.82 -6.96
N VAL A 315 8.55 -6.34 -5.75
CA VAL A 315 8.88 -7.14 -4.57
C VAL A 315 8.09 -6.63 -3.37
N MET A 316 7.63 -7.54 -2.50
CA MET A 316 7.01 -7.15 -1.23
C MET A 316 8.00 -6.39 -0.33
N PRO A 317 7.64 -5.22 0.21
CA PRO A 317 8.48 -4.51 1.15
C PRO A 317 8.66 -5.32 2.44
N ASN A 318 9.89 -5.40 2.93
CA ASN A 318 10.24 -6.11 4.15
C ASN A 318 10.60 -5.18 5.32
N GLY A 319 10.47 -3.86 5.11
CA GLY A 319 10.81 -2.81 6.07
C GLY A 319 12.31 -2.60 6.28
N GLN A 320 13.16 -3.05 5.34
CA GLN A 320 14.59 -2.78 5.32
C GLN A 320 15.00 -2.15 3.98
N TYR A 321 14.93 -0.83 3.92
CA TYR A 321 15.34 -0.08 2.75
C TYR A 321 16.86 0.06 2.72
N THR A 322 17.49 -0.40 1.63
CA THR A 322 18.96 -0.43 1.49
C THR A 322 19.33 0.17 0.15
N VAL A 323 19.90 1.37 0.16
CA VAL A 323 20.27 2.06 -1.08
C VAL A 323 21.46 1.35 -1.70
N GLN A 324 21.23 0.77 -2.88
CA GLN A 324 22.22 0.08 -3.69
C GLN A 324 22.99 1.09 -4.55
N PRO A 325 24.18 0.73 -5.06
CA PRO A 325 24.90 1.57 -6.01
C PRO A 325 24.01 1.90 -7.21
N PHE A 326 23.95 3.17 -7.59
CA PHE A 326 23.14 3.69 -8.70
C PHE A 326 23.25 2.80 -9.93
N LYS A 327 22.13 2.19 -10.36
CA LYS A 327 22.12 1.42 -11.61
C LYS A 327 22.30 2.33 -12.84
N LYS A 328 21.94 3.63 -12.75
CA LYS A 328 22.20 4.65 -13.79
C LYS A 328 22.32 6.07 -13.19
N PRO A 329 23.10 6.99 -13.81
CA PRO A 329 23.13 8.39 -13.40
C PRO A 329 21.80 9.08 -13.75
N TYR A 330 21.01 9.47 -12.75
CA TYR A 330 19.76 10.24 -12.94
C TYR A 330 20.00 11.75 -12.77
N ILE A 331 19.43 12.55 -13.69
CA ILE A 331 19.39 14.03 -13.59
C ILE A 331 17.93 14.43 -13.40
N PHE A 332 17.59 14.87 -12.18
CA PHE A 332 16.27 15.38 -11.85
C PHE A 332 15.96 16.67 -12.62
N ARG A 333 14.86 16.68 -13.40
CA ARG A 333 14.29 17.88 -14.03
C ARG A 333 12.85 18.06 -13.54
N PRO A 334 12.57 19.00 -12.61
CA PRO A 334 11.21 19.22 -12.16
C PRO A 334 10.35 19.77 -13.31
N ALA A 335 9.26 19.09 -13.63
CA ALA A 335 8.23 19.63 -14.50
C ALA A 335 7.26 20.46 -13.65
N SER A 336 7.21 21.77 -13.86
CA SER A 336 6.15 22.61 -13.30
C SER A 336 4.88 22.37 -14.12
N ARG A 337 3.86 21.73 -13.53
CA ARG A 337 2.49 21.80 -14.04
C ARG A 337 1.56 22.28 -12.94
N ASP A 338 0.74 23.25 -13.29
CA ASP A 338 -0.33 23.76 -12.43
C ASP A 338 -1.38 22.68 -12.22
N VAL A 339 -1.68 22.40 -10.95
CA VAL A 339 -2.69 21.42 -10.56
C VAL A 339 -3.93 22.17 -10.16
N GLN A 340 -5.01 22.01 -10.93
CA GLN A 340 -6.32 22.50 -10.54
C GLN A 340 -6.86 21.71 -9.35
N ARG A 341 -7.42 22.42 -8.37
CA ARG A 341 -8.11 21.85 -7.20
C ARG A 341 -9.46 21.28 -7.62
N THR A 342 -9.64 19.96 -7.47
CA THR A 342 -10.97 19.35 -7.37
C THR A 342 -11.00 18.24 -6.31
N ALA A 343 -12.02 18.34 -5.45
CA ALA A 343 -12.61 17.35 -4.53
C ALA A 343 -11.81 16.92 -3.26
N PRO A 344 -12.51 16.60 -2.15
CA PRO A 344 -11.91 16.30 -0.86
C PRO A 344 -11.22 14.93 -0.85
N GLY A 345 -10.12 14.86 -0.11
CA GLY A 345 -9.32 13.65 0.12
C GLY A 345 -10.07 12.59 0.90
N PHE A 346 -9.66 11.35 0.65
CA PHE A 346 -10.22 10.13 1.21
C PHE A 346 -9.97 10.03 2.72
N ASN A 347 -10.93 9.44 3.43
CA ASN A 347 -10.76 8.91 4.78
C ASN A 347 -10.36 7.46 4.61
N SER A 348 -9.19 7.07 5.17
CA SER A 348 -8.74 5.68 5.43
C SER A 348 -9.78 4.62 5.09
N CYS A 349 -9.47 3.66 4.22
CA CYS A 349 -10.33 2.50 3.99
C CYS A 349 -10.56 1.81 5.35
N PRO A 350 -11.72 1.96 5.99
CA PRO A 350 -11.94 1.33 7.28
C PRO A 350 -12.02 -0.18 7.02
N ARG A 351 -11.38 -0.98 7.89
CA ARG A 351 -11.61 -2.43 7.97
C ARG A 351 -12.42 -2.77 9.19
#